data_AF-A0A382CNA7-F1
#
_entry.id   AF-A0A382CNA7-F1
#
_cell.length_a   1.000
_cell.length_b   1.000
_cell.length_c   1.000
_cell.angle_alpha   90.00
_cell.angle_beta   90.00
_cell.angle_gamma   90.00
#
_symmetry.space_group_name_H-M   'P 1'
#
loop_
_entity.id
_entity.type
_entity.pdbx_description
1 polymer ?
#
loop_
_entity_poly.entity_id
_entity_poly.type
_entity_poly.pdbx_seq_one_letter_code
_entity_poly.pdbx_strand_id
1 'polypeptide(L)'
;GSSKLNRREQAILRATWYWREREAINANKPPYFIVRHEDLVCLAETVIDKKRKTAWPAKLSNRRFKSLRDAVGQALDLSPGEHPETPRTVRRRITQSEKLFYESLKALRDRQAKKLNIDPTLIASRSTLVRLSLEDNDEHNRILPWQRELLNL
;
A
#
# COMPACT_ATOMS: atom_id res chain seq x y z
N GLY A 1 6.92 8.81 7.68
CA GLY A 1 6.23 7.80 6.83
C GLY A 1 5.02 8.45 6.20
N SER A 2 4.63 8.05 4.98
CA SER A 2 3.61 8.75 4.17
C SER A 2 2.25 8.91 4.84
N SER A 3 1.90 8.05 5.80
CA SER A 3 0.64 8.10 6.55
C SER A 3 0.45 9.36 7.40
N LYS A 4 1.53 10.08 7.73
CA LYS A 4 1.46 11.33 8.52
C LYS A 4 1.21 12.57 7.65
N LEU A 5 1.32 12.43 6.33
CA LEU A 5 1.20 13.53 5.38
C LEU A 5 -0.25 13.89 5.11
N ASN A 6 -0.55 15.19 5.01
CA ASN A 6 -1.83 15.68 4.51
C ASN A 6 -1.96 15.48 2.98
N ARG A 7 -3.15 15.67 2.40
CA ARG A 7 -3.40 15.41 0.98
C ARG A 7 -2.49 16.20 0.03
N ARG A 8 -2.13 17.44 0.39
CA ARG A 8 -1.26 18.30 -0.42
C ARG A 8 0.19 17.82 -0.36
N GLU A 9 0.68 17.49 0.84
CA GLU A 9 2.00 16.86 1.03
C GLU A 9 2.10 15.52 0.31
N GLN A 10 1.02 14.72 0.33
CA GLN A 10 0.95 13.46 -0.44
C GLN A 10 0.99 13.69 -1.95
N ALA A 11 0.42 14.80 -2.47
CA ALA A 11 0.53 15.14 -3.88
C ALA A 11 2.00 15.41 -4.28
N ILE A 12 2.73 16.13 -3.43
CA ILE A 12 4.17 16.37 -3.61
C ILE A 12 4.95 15.06 -3.51
N LEU A 13 4.66 14.22 -2.51
CA LEU A 13 5.30 12.92 -2.38
C LEU A 13 5.04 12.04 -3.62
N ARG A 14 3.81 12.03 -4.16
CA ARG A 14 3.45 11.30 -5.38
C ARG A 14 4.29 11.78 -6.57
N ALA A 15 4.36 13.09 -6.81
CA ALA A 15 5.10 13.66 -7.93
C ALA A 15 6.61 13.36 -7.83
N THR A 16 7.19 13.56 -6.65
CA THR A 16 8.62 13.30 -6.40
C THR A 16 8.96 11.81 -6.43
N TRP A 17 8.02 10.94 -6.05
CA TRP A 17 8.16 9.49 -6.19
C TRP A 17 8.22 9.06 -7.66
N TYR A 18 7.28 9.52 -8.50
CA TYR A 18 7.30 9.25 -9.95
C TYR A 18 8.55 9.82 -10.62
N TRP A 19 8.98 11.01 -10.20
CA TRP A 19 10.25 11.58 -10.65
C TRP A 19 11.43 10.65 -10.33
N ARG A 20 11.52 10.17 -9.09
CA ARG A 20 12.60 9.27 -8.65
C ARG A 20 12.58 7.97 -9.43
N GLU A 21 11.41 7.42 -9.69
CA GLU A 21 11.25 6.17 -10.44
C GLU A 21 11.83 6.31 -11.86
N ARG A 22 11.51 7.40 -12.56
CA ARG A 22 12.09 7.69 -13.90
C ARG A 22 13.61 7.84 -13.85
N GLU A 23 14.14 8.56 -12.86
CA GLU A 23 15.59 8.72 -12.68
C GLU A 23 16.30 7.41 -12.33
N ALA A 24 15.63 6.52 -11.58
CA ALA A 24 16.13 5.20 -11.20
C ALA A 24 16.22 4.27 -12.41
N ILE A 25 15.17 4.21 -13.22
CA ILE A 25 15.12 3.47 -14.49
C ILE A 25 16.22 3.97 -15.43
N ASN A 26 16.31 5.29 -15.65
CA ASN A 26 17.30 5.88 -16.55
C ASN A 26 18.74 5.62 -16.10
N ALA A 27 18.98 5.54 -14.78
CA ALA A 27 20.30 5.27 -14.23
C ALA A 27 20.59 3.77 -14.07
N ASN A 28 19.63 2.89 -14.36
CA ASN A 28 19.66 1.46 -14.04
C ASN A 28 20.10 1.18 -12.60
N LYS A 29 19.49 1.88 -11.64
CA LYS A 29 19.81 1.76 -10.21
C LYS A 29 18.54 1.65 -9.38
N PRO A 30 18.58 0.94 -8.23
CA PRO A 30 17.42 0.92 -7.34
C PRO A 30 17.07 2.35 -6.87
N PRO A 31 15.77 2.71 -6.74
CA PRO A 31 15.35 4.08 -6.43
C PRO A 31 15.99 4.68 -5.18
N TYR A 32 16.29 3.87 -4.17
CA TYR A 32 16.95 4.30 -2.94
C TYR A 32 18.33 4.94 -3.19
N PHE A 33 19.06 4.51 -4.23
CA PHE A 33 20.36 5.08 -4.62
C PHE A 33 20.24 6.40 -5.38
N ILE A 34 19.04 6.78 -5.82
CA ILE A 34 18.79 8.10 -6.42
C ILE A 34 18.49 9.10 -5.31
N VAL A 35 17.44 8.83 -4.52
CA VAL A 35 17.04 9.58 -3.34
C VAL A 35 16.39 8.63 -2.34
N ARG A 36 16.79 8.73 -1.07
CA ARG A 36 16.23 7.88 0.00
C ARG A 36 14.76 8.26 0.23
N HIS A 37 13.96 7.29 0.68
CA HIS A 37 12.52 7.53 0.83
C HIS A 37 12.21 8.52 1.96
N GLU A 38 13.06 8.54 2.99
CA GLU A 38 13.02 9.46 4.12
C GLU A 38 13.23 10.91 3.66
N ASP A 39 14.16 11.12 2.72
CA ASP A 39 14.44 12.45 2.17
C ASP A 39 13.26 12.98 1.34
N LEU A 40 12.58 12.12 0.57
CA LEU A 40 11.37 12.51 -0.17
C LEU A 40 10.20 12.85 0.77
N VAL A 41 10.01 12.09 1.84
CA VAL A 41 8.99 12.38 2.85
C VAL A 41 9.31 13.70 3.56
N CYS A 42 10.56 13.92 3.98
CA CYS A 42 10.96 15.17 4.63
C CYS A 42 10.82 16.38 3.70
N LEU A 43 11.16 16.24 2.41
CA LEU A 43 10.91 17.26 1.40
C LEU A 43 9.42 17.60 1.32
N ALA A 44 8.55 16.59 1.19
CA ALA A 44 7.10 16.80 1.12
C ALA A 44 6.54 17.52 2.35
N GLU A 45 7.01 17.19 3.56
CA GLU A 45 6.62 17.85 4.82
C GLU A 45 7.09 19.30 4.91
N THR A 46 8.28 19.60 4.40
CA THR A 46 8.94 20.91 4.61
C THR A 46 8.74 21.90 3.46
N VAL A 47 8.37 21.46 2.26
CA VAL A 47 8.15 22.34 1.10
C VAL A 47 7.04 23.35 1.33
N ILE A 48 5.96 22.95 2.00
CA ILE A 48 4.77 23.81 2.20
C ILE A 48 4.90 24.64 3.49
N ASP A 49 5.68 24.18 4.45
CA ASP A 49 5.82 24.83 5.75
C ASP A 49 6.66 26.10 5.67
N LYS A 50 5.99 27.26 5.70
CA LYS A 50 6.63 28.59 5.67
C LYS A 50 7.57 28.85 6.85
N LYS A 51 7.45 28.11 7.97
CA LYS A 51 8.27 28.28 9.16
C LYS A 51 9.52 27.40 9.14
N ARG A 52 9.58 26.40 8.26
CA ARG A 52 10.71 25.46 8.15
C ARG A 52 11.46 25.69 6.85
N LYS A 53 12.78 25.52 6.90
CA LYS A 53 13.59 25.47 5.69
C LYS A 53 13.26 24.18 4.94
N THR A 54 13.00 24.30 3.64
CA THR A 54 12.78 23.14 2.77
C THR A 54 13.98 22.21 2.77
N ALA A 55 13.76 20.95 3.12
CA ALA A 55 14.76 19.90 3.20
C ALA A 55 14.95 19.23 1.83
N TRP A 56 15.75 19.85 0.96
CA TRP A 56 16.10 19.25 -0.32
C TRP A 56 17.05 18.05 -0.15
N PRO A 57 16.86 16.96 -0.93
CA PRO A 57 17.78 15.83 -0.92
C PRO A 57 19.21 16.27 -1.26
N ALA A 58 20.18 15.81 -0.46
CA ALA A 58 21.59 16.15 -0.64
C ALA A 58 22.21 15.39 -1.84
N LYS A 59 23.34 15.89 -2.33
CA LYS A 59 24.19 15.23 -3.35
C LYS A 59 23.51 14.97 -4.71
N LEU A 60 22.51 15.76 -5.08
CA LEU A 60 21.93 15.73 -6.42
C LEU A 60 22.80 16.50 -7.41
N SER A 61 22.95 15.98 -8.64
CA SER A 61 23.51 16.77 -9.74
C SER A 61 22.58 17.94 -10.08
N ASN A 62 23.13 19.02 -10.64
CA ASN A 62 22.34 20.21 -11.02
C ASN A 62 21.13 19.85 -11.91
N ARG A 63 21.31 18.91 -12.85
CA ARG A 63 20.22 18.39 -13.69
C ARG A 63 19.09 17.77 -12.86
N ARG A 64 19.45 16.84 -11.95
CA ARG A 64 18.47 16.15 -11.10
C ARG A 64 17.77 17.11 -10.16
N PHE A 65 18.53 18.00 -9.52
CA PHE A 65 17.97 19.02 -8.64
C PHE A 65 16.95 19.90 -9.36
N LYS A 66 17.29 20.41 -10.56
CA LYS A 66 16.34 21.20 -11.37
C LYS A 66 15.08 20.40 -11.68
N SER A 67 15.21 19.18 -12.21
CA SER A 67 14.06 18.35 -12.55
C SER A 67 13.19 17.93 -11.35
N LEU A 68 13.80 17.74 -10.17
CA LEU A 68 13.07 17.47 -8.93
C LEU A 68 12.29 18.71 -8.50
N ARG A 69 12.92 19.88 -8.54
CA ARG A 69 12.27 21.15 -8.22
C ARG A 69 11.09 21.42 -9.15
N ASP A 70 11.25 21.13 -10.45
CA ASP A 70 10.18 21.28 -11.43
C ASP A 70 9.00 20.33 -11.12
N ALA A 71 9.28 19.07 -10.72
CA ALA A 71 8.25 18.13 -10.29
C ALA A 71 7.53 18.58 -9.00
N VAL A 72 8.25 19.19 -8.06
CA VAL A 72 7.65 19.79 -6.85
C VAL A 72 6.77 20.99 -7.22
N GLY A 73 7.23 21.86 -8.13
CA GLY A 73 6.45 23.00 -8.62
C GLY A 73 5.12 22.57 -9.23
N GLN A 74 5.16 21.60 -10.14
CA GLN A 74 3.95 21.03 -10.75
C GLN A 74 2.98 20.46 -9.70
N ALA A 75 3.50 19.83 -8.65
CA ALA A 75 2.65 19.30 -7.58
C ALA A 75 2.04 20.38 -6.67
N LEU A 76 2.73 21.53 -6.52
CA LEU A 76 2.23 22.67 -5.76
C LEU A 76 1.12 23.43 -6.48
N ASP A 77 1.13 23.39 -7.81
CA ASP A 77 0.15 24.03 -8.70
C ASP A 77 -1.12 23.19 -8.90
N LEU A 78 -1.13 21.93 -8.44
CA LEU A 78 -2.32 21.07 -8.50
C LEU A 78 -3.48 21.66 -7.71
N SER A 79 -4.67 21.54 -8.28
CA SER A 79 -5.89 21.91 -7.58
C SER A 79 -6.19 20.94 -6.43
N PRO A 80 -6.91 21.36 -5.37
CA PRO A 80 -7.24 20.49 -4.25
C PRO A 80 -7.98 19.19 -4.62
N GLY A 81 -8.73 19.19 -5.73
CA GLY A 81 -9.44 18.02 -6.25
C GLY A 81 -8.52 16.96 -6.87
N GLU A 82 -7.33 17.34 -7.33
CA GLU A 82 -6.35 16.44 -7.96
C GLU A 82 -5.37 15.83 -6.94
N HIS A 83 -5.42 16.31 -5.69
CA HIS A 83 -4.65 15.72 -4.62
C HIS A 83 -5.11 14.28 -4.35
N PRO A 84 -4.17 13.35 -4.12
CA PRO A 84 -4.52 11.97 -3.84
C PRO A 84 -5.46 11.88 -2.64
N GLU A 85 -6.39 10.93 -2.71
CA GLU A 85 -7.17 10.53 -1.56
C GLU A 85 -6.31 9.63 -0.68
N THR A 86 -6.20 9.97 0.60
CA THR A 86 -5.58 9.06 1.57
C THR A 86 -6.50 7.85 1.70
N PRO A 87 -6.06 6.63 1.36
CA PRO A 87 -6.88 5.43 1.52
C PRO A 87 -7.26 5.31 2.99
N ARG A 88 -8.55 5.53 3.31
CA ARG A 88 -9.05 5.31 4.66
C ARG A 88 -9.23 3.82 4.82
N THR A 89 -8.43 3.19 5.68
CA THR A 89 -8.72 1.84 6.12
C THR A 89 -10.04 1.87 6.90
N VAL A 90 -11.13 1.47 6.24
CA VAL A 90 -12.40 1.27 6.91
C VAL A 90 -12.22 0.07 7.84
N ARG A 91 -12.02 0.35 9.13
CA ARG A 91 -11.99 -0.71 10.14
C ARG A 91 -13.42 -1.17 10.37
N ARG A 92 -13.82 -2.23 9.67
CA ARG A 92 -15.08 -2.92 9.94
C ARG A 92 -14.95 -3.70 11.24
N ARG A 93 -15.94 -3.55 12.13
CA ARG A 93 -16.07 -4.40 13.31
C ARG A 93 -16.59 -5.76 12.83
N ILE A 94 -15.79 -6.81 13.02
CA ILE A 94 -16.22 -8.18 12.75
C ILE A 94 -17.35 -8.52 13.73
N THR A 95 -18.46 -9.03 13.22
CA THR A 95 -19.59 -9.45 14.06
C THR A 95 -19.27 -10.76 14.77
N GLN A 96 -20.06 -11.13 15.78
CA GLN A 96 -19.84 -12.40 16.47
C GLN A 96 -20.08 -13.61 15.54
N SER A 97 -21.08 -13.53 14.64
CA SER A 97 -21.38 -14.59 13.67
C SER A 97 -20.22 -14.82 12.71
N GLU A 98 -19.64 -13.75 12.16
CA GLU A 98 -18.49 -13.81 11.26
C GLU A 98 -17.25 -14.40 11.96
N LYS A 99 -17.02 -14.04 13.21
CA LYS A 99 -15.94 -14.63 14.01
C LYS A 99 -16.14 -16.13 14.20
N LEU A 100 -17.36 -16.57 14.52
CA LEU A 100 -17.67 -17.99 14.67
C LEU A 100 -17.52 -18.74 13.34
N PHE A 101 -17.91 -18.13 12.24
CA PHE A 101 -17.76 -18.70 10.90
C PHE A 101 -16.28 -18.80 10.48
N TYR A 102 -15.46 -17.80 10.80
CA TYR A 102 -14.01 -17.90 10.62
C TYR A 102 -13.41 -19.10 11.38
N GLU A 103 -13.78 -19.29 12.65
CA GLU A 103 -13.25 -20.41 13.45
C GLU A 103 -13.74 -21.77 12.93
N SER A 104 -14.98 -21.87 12.43
CA SER A 104 -15.47 -23.10 11.81
C SER A 104 -14.72 -23.44 10.51
N LEU A 105 -14.49 -22.45 9.65
CA LEU A 105 -13.69 -22.61 8.42
C LEU A 105 -12.25 -23.00 8.72
N LYS A 106 -11.64 -22.36 9.72
CA LYS A 106 -10.28 -22.69 10.18
C LYS A 106 -10.18 -24.14 10.66
N ALA A 107 -11.11 -24.57 11.51
CA ALA A 107 -11.14 -25.94 12.02
C ALA A 107 -11.37 -26.98 10.91
N LEU A 108 -12.21 -26.65 9.91
CA LEU A 108 -12.45 -27.51 8.76
C LEU A 108 -11.20 -27.62 7.88
N ARG A 109 -10.58 -26.48 7.54
CA ARG A 109 -9.32 -26.42 6.79
C ARG A 109 -8.24 -27.27 7.44
N ASP A 110 -8.02 -27.11 8.74
CA ASP A 110 -6.96 -27.82 9.47
C ASP A 110 -7.22 -29.33 9.50
N ARG A 111 -8.49 -29.74 9.61
CA ARG A 111 -8.89 -31.14 9.50
C ARG A 111 -8.62 -31.72 8.12
N GLN A 112 -8.98 -31.00 7.05
CA GLN A 112 -8.76 -31.47 5.68
C GLN A 112 -7.27 -31.48 5.32
N ALA A 113 -6.51 -30.46 5.73
CA ALA A 113 -5.07 -30.40 5.55
C ALA A 113 -4.37 -31.60 6.20
N LYS A 114 -4.78 -31.96 7.43
CA LYS A 114 -4.26 -33.16 8.12
C LYS A 114 -4.60 -34.46 7.38
N LYS A 115 -5.81 -34.59 6.82
CA LYS A 115 -6.21 -35.77 6.05
C LYS A 115 -5.43 -35.90 4.74
N LEU A 116 -5.21 -34.78 4.06
CA LEU A 116 -4.49 -34.71 2.80
C LEU A 116 -2.96 -34.68 2.97
N ASN A 117 -2.48 -34.54 4.21
CA ASN A 117 -1.07 -34.39 4.55
C ASN A 117 -0.39 -33.22 3.79
N ILE A 118 -1.09 -32.08 3.72
CA ILE A 118 -0.59 -30.85 3.08
C ILE A 118 -0.57 -29.69 4.08
N ASP A 119 0.19 -28.64 3.76
CA ASP A 119 0.16 -27.42 4.55
C ASP A 119 -1.22 -26.75 4.47
N PRO A 120 -1.87 -26.40 5.61
CA PRO A 120 -3.20 -25.78 5.62
C PRO A 120 -3.29 -24.48 4.82
N THR A 121 -2.19 -23.72 4.72
CA THR A 121 -2.16 -22.45 3.97
C THR A 121 -2.33 -22.65 2.47
N LEU A 122 -2.05 -23.85 1.94
CA LEU A 122 -2.30 -24.23 0.55
C LEU A 122 -3.80 -24.39 0.26
N ILE A 123 -4.59 -24.82 1.24
CA ILE A 123 -6.05 -24.85 1.13
C ILE A 123 -6.59 -23.43 1.22
N ALA A 124 -6.25 -22.71 2.29
CA ALA A 124 -6.61 -21.31 2.46
C ALA A 124 -5.70 -20.61 3.48
N SER A 125 -5.14 -19.47 3.06
CA SER A 125 -4.39 -18.57 3.94
C SER A 125 -5.30 -17.94 5.01
N ARG A 126 -4.71 -17.39 6.09
CA ARG A 126 -5.47 -16.67 7.12
C ARG A 126 -6.25 -15.49 6.52
N SER A 127 -5.66 -14.73 5.60
CA SER A 127 -6.35 -13.60 4.97
C SER A 127 -7.53 -14.06 4.10
N THR A 128 -7.39 -15.18 3.42
CA THR A 128 -8.48 -15.80 2.64
C THR A 128 -9.63 -16.22 3.56
N LEU A 129 -9.34 -16.94 4.66
CA LEU A 129 -10.37 -17.34 5.62
C LEU A 129 -11.09 -16.14 6.25
N VAL A 130 -10.35 -15.07 6.59
CA VAL A 130 -10.96 -13.85 7.11
C VAL A 130 -11.91 -13.26 6.07
N ARG A 131 -11.52 -13.16 4.81
CA ARG A 131 -12.38 -12.62 3.74
C ARG A 131 -13.62 -13.47 3.49
N LEU A 132 -13.45 -14.80 3.39
CA LEU A 132 -14.56 -15.75 3.28
C LEU A 132 -15.51 -15.67 4.48
N SER A 133 -14.99 -15.28 5.65
CA SER A 133 -15.82 -15.13 6.85
C SER A 133 -16.61 -13.82 6.92
N LEU A 134 -16.28 -12.84 6.07
CA LEU A 134 -17.06 -11.60 5.99
C LEU A 134 -18.28 -11.84 5.10
N GLU A 135 -19.38 -11.13 5.35
CA GLU A 135 -20.58 -11.09 4.51
C GLU A 135 -20.34 -10.40 3.14
N ASP A 136 -19.22 -10.72 2.48
CA ASP A 136 -18.83 -10.22 1.17
C ASP A 136 -18.55 -11.43 0.25
N ASN A 137 -19.54 -11.77 -0.56
CA ASN A 137 -19.63 -13.03 -1.30
C ASN A 137 -18.63 -13.11 -2.48
N ASP A 138 -17.89 -12.03 -2.75
CA ASP A 138 -16.94 -11.94 -3.86
C ASP A 138 -15.74 -12.89 -3.71
N GLU A 139 -15.34 -13.21 -2.47
CA GLU A 139 -14.17 -14.06 -2.25
C GLU A 139 -14.45 -15.54 -2.56
N HIS A 140 -15.72 -15.99 -2.51
CA HIS A 140 -16.10 -17.36 -2.90
C HIS A 140 -15.77 -17.65 -4.36
N ASN A 141 -15.87 -16.64 -5.24
CA ASN A 141 -15.56 -16.76 -6.65
C ASN A 141 -14.05 -16.73 -6.95
N ARG A 142 -13.22 -16.32 -5.99
CA ARG A 142 -11.76 -16.21 -6.13
C ARG A 142 -11.01 -17.47 -5.73
N ILE A 143 -11.65 -18.36 -4.98
CA ILE A 143 -11.07 -19.64 -4.57
C ILE A 143 -11.40 -20.75 -5.57
N LEU A 144 -10.44 -21.66 -5.76
CA LEU A 144 -10.55 -22.73 -6.74
C LEU A 144 -11.68 -23.71 -6.35
N PRO A 145 -12.31 -24.39 -7.32
CA PRO A 145 -13.41 -25.33 -7.03
C PRO A 145 -13.07 -26.36 -5.96
N TRP A 146 -11.87 -26.97 -6.02
CA TRP A 146 -11.43 -27.94 -5.03
C TRP A 146 -11.23 -27.34 -3.62
N GLN A 147 -10.86 -26.05 -3.51
CA GLN A 147 -10.75 -25.35 -2.21
C GLN A 147 -12.13 -25.13 -1.61
N ARG A 148 -13.13 -24.80 -2.45
CA ARG A 148 -14.53 -24.66 -2.03
C ARG A 148 -15.09 -25.98 -1.50
N GLU A 149 -14.86 -27.06 -2.24
CA GLU A 149 -15.27 -28.40 -1.83
C GLU A 149 -14.67 -28.79 -0.46
N LEU A 150 -13.39 -28.50 -0.22
CA LEU A 150 -12.76 -28.80 1.07
C LEU A 150 -13.27 -27.92 2.23
N LEU A 151 -13.72 -26.70 1.93
CA LEU A 151 -14.25 -25.74 2.91
C LEU A 151 -15.78 -25.80 3.06
N ASN A 152 -16.46 -26.67 2.30
CA ASN A 152 -17.92 -26.75 2.22
C ASN A 152 -18.58 -25.39 1.89
N LEU A 153 -18.03 -24.69 0.90
CA LEU A 153 -18.47 -23.36 0.44
C LEU A 153 -19.03 -23.35 -0.98
#